data_AF-X0SEX5-F1
#
_entry.id   AF-X0SEX5-F1
#
_cell.length_a   1.000
_cell.length_b   1.000
_cell.length_c   1.000
_cell.angle_alpha   90.00
_cell.angle_beta   90.00
_cell.angle_gamma   90.00
#
_symmetry.space_group_name_H-M   'P 1'
#
loop_
_entity.id
_entity.type
_entity.pdbx_description
1 polymer ?
#
loop_
_entity_poly.entity_id
_entity_poly.type
_entity_poly.pdbx_seq_one_letter_code
_entity_poly.pdbx_strand_id
1 'polypeptide(L)'
;MSFMGFREYINKIDKEGILKKVDVEVSKKLEISGILKEIEPTPVIFNNIKESQFRVVGNVFCTKNVIASYFGVTPADLIPMLSKAISERSEP
;
A
#
# COMPACT_ATOMS: atom_id res chain seq x y z
N MET A 1 1.57 -21.07 3.54
CA MET A 1 1.43 -19.78 2.82
C MET A 1 2.53 -18.87 3.37
N SER A 2 3.49 -18.46 2.55
CA SER A 2 4.54 -17.54 3.03
C SER A 2 3.89 -16.19 3.33
N PHE A 3 4.00 -15.72 4.57
CA PHE A 3 3.48 -14.42 4.98
C PHE A 3 4.33 -13.33 4.32
N MET A 4 3.70 -12.46 3.53
CA MET A 4 4.35 -11.27 2.99
C MET A 4 4.16 -10.13 3.97
N GLY A 5 5.23 -9.73 4.66
CA GLY A 5 5.21 -8.58 5.53
C GLY A 5 5.11 -7.26 4.75
N PHE A 6 4.76 -6.18 5.46
CA PHE A 6 4.63 -4.85 4.85
C PHE A 6 5.88 -4.44 4.06
N ARG A 7 7.08 -4.61 4.63
CA ARG A 7 8.35 -4.23 3.97
C ARG A 7 8.63 -5.04 2.71
N GLU A 8 8.30 -6.33 2.72
CA GLU A 8 8.46 -7.22 1.57
C GLU A 8 7.53 -6.79 0.44
N TYR A 9 6.28 -6.44 0.77
CA TYR A 9 5.34 -5.94 -0.21
C TYR A 9 5.79 -4.61 -0.82
N ILE A 10 6.21 -3.65 0.00
CA ILE A 10 6.75 -2.37 -0.49
C ILE A 10 7.96 -2.60 -1.42
N ASN A 11 8.89 -3.49 -1.05
CA ASN A 11 10.03 -3.84 -1.89
C ASN A 11 9.62 -4.52 -3.20
N LYS A 12 8.57 -5.36 -3.18
CA LYS A 12 8.02 -6.00 -4.38
C LYS A 12 7.49 -4.95 -5.36
N ILE A 13 6.60 -4.07 -4.90
CA ILE A 13 5.99 -3.04 -5.79
C ILE A 13 6.98 -1.96 -6.23
N ASP A 14 8.08 -1.75 -5.48
CA ASP A 14 9.20 -0.92 -5.92
C ASP A 14 9.97 -1.58 -7.07
N LYS A 15 10.30 -2.88 -6.96
CA LYS A 15 10.96 -3.65 -8.02
C LYS A 15 10.11 -3.76 -9.29
N GLU A 16 8.79 -3.79 -9.15
CA GLU A 16 7.83 -3.79 -10.26
C GLU A 16 7.63 -2.40 -10.89
N GLY A 17 8.24 -1.34 -10.34
CA GLY A 17 8.14 0.03 -10.85
C GLY A 17 6.79 0.71 -10.57
N ILE A 18 5.98 0.13 -9.69
CA ILE A 18 4.64 0.62 -9.34
C ILE A 18 4.73 1.73 -8.27
N LEU A 19 5.69 1.63 -7.35
CA LEU A 19 5.88 2.59 -6.26
C LEU A 19 6.57 3.87 -6.74
N LYS A 20 5.89 5.02 -6.61
CA LYS A 20 6.52 6.33 -6.83
C LYS A 20 7.35 6.74 -5.61
N LYS A 21 8.47 7.43 -5.84
CA LYS A 21 9.36 7.96 -4.80
C LYS A 21 9.36 9.48 -4.84
N VAL A 22 9.20 10.09 -3.67
CA VAL A 22 9.29 11.54 -3.46
C VAL A 22 10.46 11.79 -2.51
N ASP A 23 11.56 12.25 -3.08
CA ASP A 23 12.81 12.53 -2.35
C ASP A 23 12.97 14.02 -2.00
N VAL A 24 12.11 14.89 -2.52
CA VAL A 24 12.07 16.29 -2.06
C VAL A 24 11.46 16.35 -0.66
N GLU A 25 11.90 17.32 0.14
CA GLU A 25 11.40 17.51 1.50
C GLU A 25 9.93 17.98 1.48
N VAL A 26 9.05 17.23 2.14
CA VAL A 26 7.61 17.51 2.21
C VAL A 26 7.11 17.64 3.65
N SER A 27 6.10 18.48 3.85
CA SER A 27 5.43 18.68 5.13
C SER A 27 4.32 17.65 5.33
N LYS A 28 4.19 17.12 6.56
CA LYS A 28 2.97 16.39 6.95
C LYS A 28 1.76 17.30 7.13
N LYS A 29 1.95 18.62 7.14
CA LYS A 29 0.88 19.61 7.19
C LYS A 29 0.36 19.88 5.79
N LEU A 30 -0.66 19.11 5.41
CA LEU A 30 -1.44 19.25 4.17
C LEU A 30 -0.71 18.94 2.85
N GLU A 31 0.62 19.12 2.75
CA GLU A 31 1.36 18.82 1.50
C GLU A 31 1.26 17.32 1.14
N ILE A 32 1.59 16.42 2.07
CA ILE A 32 1.49 14.96 1.82
C ILE A 32 0.08 14.56 1.40
N SER A 33 -0.95 15.02 2.10
CA SER A 33 -2.35 14.69 1.75
C SER A 33 -2.76 15.26 0.39
N GLY A 34 -2.29 16.45 0.03
CA GLY A 34 -2.56 17.06 -1.27
C GLY A 34 -1.94 16.25 -2.40
N ILE A 35 -0.66 15.88 -2.26
CA ILE A 35 0.05 15.04 -3.21
C ILE A 35 -0.63 13.67 -3.32
N LEU A 36 -0.94 13.04 -2.18
CA LEU A 36 -1.61 11.74 -2.16
C LEU A 36 -2.92 11.78 -2.94
N LYS A 37 -3.72 12.84 -2.77
CA LYS A 37 -5.00 13.00 -3.45
C LYS A 37 -4.85 13.17 -4.97
N GLU A 38 -3.87 13.96 -5.40
CA GLU A 38 -3.62 14.25 -6.82
C GLU A 38 -3.20 13.00 -7.60
N ILE A 39 -2.39 12.13 -6.98
CA ILE A 39 -1.81 10.96 -7.65
C ILE A 39 -2.63 9.67 -7.45
N GLU A 40 -3.77 9.74 -6.77
CA GLU A 40 -4.65 8.58 -6.58
C GLU A 40 -4.92 7.89 -7.94
N PRO A 41 -4.79 6.55 -8.03
CA PRO A 41 -4.57 5.58 -6.95
C PRO A 41 -3.11 5.14 -6.72
N THR A 42 -2.12 5.87 -7.26
CA THR A 42 -0.72 5.43 -7.34
C THR A 42 -0.07 5.38 -5.95
N PRO A 43 0.55 4.25 -5.55
CA PRO A 43 1.28 4.15 -4.28
C PRO A 43 2.55 5.01 -4.34
N VAL A 44 2.84 5.69 -3.22
CA VAL A 44 3.98 6.60 -3.12
C VAL A 44 4.69 6.45 -1.77
N ILE A 45 6.00 6.57 -1.78
CA ILE A 45 6.83 6.73 -0.59
C ILE A 45 7.48 8.11 -0.57
N PHE A 46 7.30 8.82 0.53
CA PHE A 46 7.94 10.10 0.85
C PHE A 46 9.13 9.82 1.77
N ASN A 47 10.33 10.11 1.29
CA ASN A 47 11.56 9.78 2.01
C ASN A 47 11.99 10.87 3.01
N ASN A 48 11.64 12.13 2.76
CA ASN A 48 12.08 13.27 3.55
C ASN A 48 10.89 14.11 4.07
N ILE A 49 10.63 14.05 5.38
CA ILE A 49 9.48 14.72 6.01
C ILE A 49 9.96 15.84 6.96
N LYS A 50 9.54 17.08 6.73
CA LYS A 50 9.97 18.26 7.52
C LYS A 50 9.83 18.04 9.03
N GLU A 51 8.71 17.44 9.44
CA GLU A 51 8.35 17.27 10.85
C GLU A 51 8.52 15.84 11.38
N SER A 52 9.30 14.97 10.73
CA SER A 52 9.48 13.58 11.13
C SER A 52 10.78 12.96 10.60
N GLN A 53 11.45 12.16 11.44
CA GLN A 53 12.58 11.32 11.01
C GLN A 53 12.12 10.04 10.29
N PHE A 54 10.82 9.75 10.32
CA PHE A 54 10.23 8.59 9.65
C PHE A 54 9.72 8.95 8.27
N ARG A 55 9.93 8.01 7.34
CA ARG A 55 9.34 8.00 6.01
C ARG A 55 7.84 7.71 6.07
N VAL A 56 7.10 8.18 5.08
CA VAL A 56 5.65 7.98 4.97
C VAL A 56 5.34 7.27 3.65
N VAL A 57 4.47 6.26 3.70
CA VAL A 57 3.94 5.59 2.50
C VAL A 57 2.44 5.81 2.48
N GLY A 58 1.88 6.12 1.31
CA GLY A 58 0.43 6.24 1.11
C GLY A 58 -0.06 5.57 -0.17
N ASN A 59 -1.38 5.50 -0.34
CA ASN A 59 -2.07 4.87 -1.47
C ASN A 59 -1.73 3.37 -1.71
N VAL A 60 -1.22 2.66 -0.70
CA VAL A 60 -0.73 1.27 -0.82
C VAL A 60 -1.81 0.26 -1.25
N PHE A 61 -3.05 0.43 -0.79
CA PHE A 61 -4.19 -0.44 -1.11
C PHE A 61 -5.38 0.37 -1.64
N CYS A 62 -5.11 1.31 -2.56
CA CYS A 62 -6.09 2.30 -3.00
C CYS A 62 -7.21 1.72 -3.90
N THR A 63 -7.04 0.51 -4.46
CA THR A 63 -8.05 -0.12 -5.34
C THR A 63 -8.28 -1.60 -5.04
N LYS A 64 -9.46 -2.10 -5.45
CA LYS A 64 -9.79 -3.54 -5.36
C LYS A 64 -8.78 -4.43 -6.11
N ASN A 65 -8.27 -3.96 -7.25
CA ASN A 65 -7.28 -4.71 -8.04
C ASN A 65 -5.96 -4.87 -7.27
N VAL A 66 -5.52 -3.82 -6.58
CA VAL A 66 -4.30 -3.88 -5.77
C VAL A 66 -4.48 -4.83 -4.59
N ILE A 67 -5.64 -4.78 -3.91
CA ILE A 67 -5.95 -5.70 -2.80
C ILE A 67 -5.98 -7.15 -3.31
N ALA A 68 -6.68 -7.43 -4.42
CA ALA A 68 -6.75 -8.76 -5.00
C ALA A 68 -5.37 -9.29 -5.42
N SER A 69 -4.56 -8.44 -6.06
CA SER A 69 -3.19 -8.78 -6.47
C SER A 69 -2.29 -9.09 -5.27
N TYR A 70 -2.46 -8.41 -4.13
CA TYR A 70 -1.72 -8.71 -2.91
C TYR A 70 -2.03 -10.12 -2.39
N PHE A 71 -3.31 -10.51 -2.42
CA PHE A 71 -3.74 -11.85 -2.02
C PHE A 71 -3.54 -12.92 -3.10
N GLY A 72 -3.03 -12.55 -4.29
CA GLY A 72 -2.79 -13.48 -5.39
C GLY A 72 -4.06 -14.03 -6.04
N VAL A 73 -5.15 -13.24 -6.05
CA VAL A 73 -6.44 -13.63 -6.63
C VAL A 73 -7.00 -12.58 -7.58
N THR A 74 -8.11 -12.89 -8.24
CA THR A 74 -8.82 -11.91 -9.06
C THR A 74 -9.74 -11.02 -8.21
N PRO A 75 -10.13 -9.83 -8.70
CA PRO A 75 -11.09 -8.98 -7.99
C PRO A 75 -12.44 -9.65 -7.70
N ALA A 76 -12.86 -10.60 -8.55
CA ALA A 76 -14.11 -11.35 -8.36
C ALA A 76 -14.03 -12.34 -7.19
N ASP A 77 -12.84 -12.86 -6.90
CA ASP A 77 -12.59 -13.83 -5.82
C ASP A 77 -12.47 -13.17 -4.45
N LEU A 78 -12.31 -11.84 -4.39
CA LEU A 78 -12.01 -11.13 -3.15
C LEU A 78 -13.11 -11.30 -2.10
N ILE A 79 -14.37 -11.11 -2.47
CA ILE A 79 -15.50 -11.24 -1.52
C ILE A 79 -15.67 -12.69 -1.05
N PRO A 80 -15.71 -13.71 -1.93
CA PRO A 80 -15.74 -15.11 -1.49
C PRO A 80 -14.58 -15.48 -0.56
N MET A 81 -13.35 -15.05 -0.89
CA MET A 81 -12.17 -15.30 -0.05
C MET A 81 -12.34 -14.72 1.35
N LEU A 82 -12.69 -13.42 1.44
CA LEU A 82 -12.84 -12.74 2.73
C LEU A 82 -13.96 -13.36 3.56
N SER A 83 -15.09 -13.70 2.94
CA SER A 83 -16.20 -14.38 3.62
C SER A 83 -15.75 -15.72 4.21
N LYS A 84 -15.02 -16.53 3.43
CA LYS A 84 -14.48 -17.81 3.90
C LYS A 84 -13.51 -17.63 5.07
N ALA A 85 -12.59 -16.67 4.97
CA ALA A 85 -11.60 -16.39 6.03
C ALA A 85 -12.26 -15.96 7.36
N ILE A 86 -13.40 -15.26 7.31
CA ILE A 86 -14.17 -14.89 8.50
C ILE A 86 -14.85 -16.11 9.13
N SER A 87 -15.45 -16.97 8.31
CA SER A 87 -16.13 -18.19 8.78
C SER A 87 -15.15 -19.26 9.27
N GLU A 88 -13.98 -19.36 8.67
CA GLU A 88 -12.94 -20.38 8.93
C GLU A 88 -11.67 -19.73 9.51
N ARG A 89 -11.82 -18.96 10.58
CA ARG A 89 -10.68 -18.27 11.22
C ARG A 89 -9.62 -19.26 11.76
N SER A 90 -8.35 -18.89 11.66
CA SER A 90 -7.23 -19.58 12.31
C SER A 90 -6.75 -18.83 13.55
N GLU A 91 -6.08 -19.52 14.47
CA GLU A 91 -5.34 -18.85 15.55
C GLU A 91 -4.12 -18.08 14.98
N PRO A 92 -3.70 -16.98 15.61
CA PRO A 92 -2.52 -16.20 15.21
C PRO A 92 -1.21 -16.97 15.26
#